data_AF-I6ZQV7-F1
#
_entry.id   AF-I6ZQV7-F1
#
_cell.length_a   1.000
_cell.length_b   1.000
_cell.length_c   1.000
_cell.angle_alpha   90.00
_cell.angle_beta   90.00
_cell.angle_gamma   90.00
#
_symmetry.space_group_name_H-M   'P 1'
#
loop_
_entity.id
_entity.type
_entity.pdbx_description
1 polymer ?
#
loop_
_entity_poly.entity_id
_entity_poly.type
_entity_poly.pdbx_seq_one_letter_code
_entity_poly.pdbx_strand_id
1 'polypeptide(L)'
;MKKELRENIARFSKIIVIISSLLGIASIIVEYGFRIKSSDAGTLHFITIGVIIVFILYHILQLYIAEDKVAHIKSHKFEMIIISFIFIEGLLSFFNLSLVERIGAALKLKDITYLYIVFAQIFIVVGIISGTLRYNIKLLQSQIHPSRLFIFSFLFTIIVGTFALMLPAATVEGKISFVDALFTSTSAVCVTGLITVDTATYFTTFGKMTIMALFQIGGLGLMTFTTFFAIFLSGGLGIKERILLHDLLEEENIGAITKVLTYLLAITFIIEAVGAAILFYSSRNSFDSIENAAFISIFHSVSAFCNAGFSLFTMNLMDPAVRYNHVFTTTISILIILGGLGFPTIISFLKFKNITSKMGKLSIKLPLQTRIVVVSTILLIVFGAASFYFLEQHNTLKNLNLFEKLNASYFQSVTARTAGFNTIDFGLITTPTAVLFFLLMFIGASPGGTGGGVKTTTFALLFYGSIAILKNKKKSTYTTERFQTK
;
A
#
# COMPACT_ATOMS: atom_id res chain seq x y z
N MET A 1 -38.52 -17.12 -22.74
CA MET A 1 -38.76 -16.59 -21.37
C MET A 1 -39.27 -15.16 -21.50
N LYS A 2 -40.41 -14.79 -20.89
CA LYS A 2 -40.91 -13.40 -20.93
C LYS A 2 -39.84 -12.46 -20.33
N LYS A 3 -39.62 -11.29 -20.92
CA LYS A 3 -38.58 -10.31 -20.51
C LYS A 3 -38.66 -9.98 -19.02
N GLU A 4 -39.88 -9.83 -18.51
CA GLU A 4 -40.17 -9.58 -17.10
C GLU A 4 -39.77 -10.73 -16.17
N LEU A 5 -39.94 -11.99 -16.61
CA LEU A 5 -39.49 -13.16 -15.88
C LEU A 5 -37.95 -13.25 -15.84
N ARG A 6 -37.25 -12.84 -16.92
CA ARG A 6 -35.78 -12.72 -16.95
C ARG A 6 -35.28 -11.70 -15.93
N GLU A 7 -35.91 -10.53 -15.89
CA GLU A 7 -35.52 -9.46 -14.97
C GLU A 7 -35.77 -9.84 -13.51
N ASN A 8 -36.89 -10.50 -13.20
CA ASN A 8 -37.20 -10.95 -11.85
C ASN A 8 -36.22 -12.04 -11.37
N ILE A 9 -35.91 -13.04 -12.22
CA ILE A 9 -34.93 -14.08 -11.90
C ILE A 9 -33.52 -13.46 -11.71
N ALA A 10 -33.15 -12.49 -12.56
CA ALA A 10 -31.86 -11.81 -12.43
C ALA A 10 -31.76 -11.00 -11.13
N ARG A 11 -32.82 -10.31 -10.70
CA ARG A 11 -32.84 -9.57 -9.42
C ARG A 11 -32.77 -10.52 -8.22
N PHE A 12 -33.57 -11.57 -8.22
CA PHE A 12 -33.65 -12.51 -7.10
C PHE A 12 -32.36 -13.30 -6.92
N SER A 13 -31.80 -13.83 -8.01
CA SER A 13 -30.50 -14.53 -7.99
C SER A 13 -29.37 -13.65 -7.48
N LYS A 14 -29.42 -12.33 -7.74
CA LYS A 14 -28.44 -11.37 -7.24
C LYS A 14 -28.51 -11.17 -5.72
N ILE A 15 -29.73 -11.11 -5.16
CA ILE A 15 -29.92 -11.04 -3.70
C ILE A 15 -29.35 -12.29 -3.02
N ILE A 16 -29.64 -13.47 -3.58
CA ILE A 16 -29.13 -14.74 -3.06
C ILE A 16 -27.60 -14.74 -3.03
N VAL A 17 -26.95 -14.30 -4.11
CA VAL A 17 -25.48 -14.22 -4.12
C VAL A 17 -24.96 -13.24 -3.09
N ILE A 18 -25.56 -12.07 -2.92
CA ILE A 18 -25.11 -11.10 -1.90
C ILE A 18 -25.24 -11.70 -0.49
N ILE A 19 -26.32 -12.40 -0.18
CA ILE A 19 -26.48 -13.05 1.13
C ILE A 19 -25.44 -14.15 1.32
N SER A 20 -25.28 -15.01 0.31
CA SER A 20 -24.27 -16.08 0.31
C SER A 20 -22.84 -15.52 0.45
N SER A 21 -22.60 -14.36 -0.16
CA SER A 21 -21.34 -13.63 -0.07
C SER A 21 -21.03 -13.16 1.34
N LEU A 22 -22.02 -12.56 2.01
CA LEU A 22 -21.88 -12.11 3.40
C LEU A 22 -21.65 -13.29 4.33
N LEU A 23 -22.33 -14.42 4.09
CA LEU A 23 -22.11 -15.67 4.82
C LEU A 23 -20.69 -16.22 4.59
N GLY A 24 -20.18 -16.17 3.36
CA GLY A 24 -18.81 -16.57 3.04
C GLY A 24 -17.78 -15.72 3.77
N ILE A 25 -17.93 -14.39 3.73
CA ILE A 25 -17.06 -13.46 4.48
C ILE A 25 -17.12 -13.72 5.98
N ALA A 26 -18.33 -13.88 6.54
CA ALA A 26 -18.50 -14.17 7.96
C ALA A 26 -17.85 -15.50 8.35
N SER A 27 -17.99 -16.54 7.52
CA SER A 27 -17.34 -17.84 7.74
C SER A 27 -15.82 -17.70 7.82
N ILE A 28 -15.21 -16.92 6.91
CA ILE A 28 -13.76 -16.66 6.92
C ILE A 28 -13.35 -15.90 8.19
N ILE A 29 -14.08 -14.85 8.53
CA ILE A 29 -13.76 -14.06 9.74
C ILE A 29 -13.84 -14.94 10.99
N VAL A 30 -14.82 -15.84 11.05
CA VAL A 30 -14.96 -16.78 12.16
C VAL A 30 -13.77 -17.75 12.14
N GLU A 31 -13.57 -18.48 11.04
CA GLU A 31 -12.54 -19.52 10.89
C GLU A 31 -11.11 -19.03 11.16
N TYR A 32 -10.75 -17.86 10.63
CA TYR A 32 -9.39 -17.33 10.70
C TYR A 32 -9.23 -16.26 11.78
N GLY A 33 -10.29 -15.55 12.14
CA GLY A 33 -10.26 -14.47 13.11
C GLY A 33 -10.42 -14.94 14.55
N PHE A 34 -11.09 -16.08 14.79
CA PHE A 34 -11.33 -16.62 16.13
C PHE A 34 -10.58 -17.94 16.32
N ARG A 35 -10.11 -18.21 17.54
CA ARG A 35 -9.48 -19.50 17.89
C ARG A 35 -10.59 -20.54 18.13
N ILE A 36 -11.05 -21.16 17.05
CA ILE A 36 -12.17 -22.12 17.09
C ILE A 36 -11.69 -23.50 17.55
N LYS A 37 -12.56 -24.23 18.27
CA LYS A 37 -12.35 -25.64 18.60
C LYS A 37 -12.59 -26.52 17.37
N SER A 38 -11.82 -27.60 17.22
CA SER A 38 -11.87 -28.51 16.06
C SER A 38 -13.24 -29.14 15.76
N SER A 39 -14.21 -29.08 16.67
CA SER A 39 -15.60 -29.52 16.44
C SER A 39 -16.39 -28.63 15.45
N ASP A 40 -16.10 -27.33 15.38
CA ASP A 40 -16.91 -26.38 14.61
C ASP A 40 -16.34 -26.14 13.20
N ALA A 41 -15.13 -26.65 12.93
CA ALA A 41 -14.48 -26.58 11.62
C ALA A 41 -15.27 -27.31 10.53
N GLY A 42 -15.95 -28.41 10.87
CA GLY A 42 -16.79 -29.15 9.92
C GLY A 42 -18.01 -28.34 9.44
N THR A 43 -18.60 -27.54 10.34
CA THR A 43 -19.75 -26.69 10.00
C THR A 43 -19.33 -25.52 9.11
N LEU A 44 -18.19 -24.88 9.39
CA LEU A 44 -17.63 -23.81 8.55
C LEU A 44 -17.25 -24.31 7.15
N HIS A 45 -16.73 -25.54 7.06
CA HIS A 45 -16.45 -26.18 5.79
C HIS A 45 -17.72 -26.39 4.95
N PHE A 46 -18.81 -26.87 5.57
CA PHE A 46 -20.10 -27.03 4.89
C PHE A 46 -20.67 -25.69 4.40
N ILE A 47 -20.59 -24.64 5.21
CA ILE A 47 -21.00 -23.28 4.84
C ILE A 47 -20.17 -22.80 3.63
N THR A 48 -18.85 -22.98 3.67
CA THR A 48 -17.94 -22.57 2.58
C THR A 48 -18.28 -23.27 1.26
N ILE A 49 -18.50 -24.59 1.28
CA ILE A 49 -18.92 -25.35 0.10
C ILE A 49 -20.27 -24.84 -0.42
N GLY A 50 -21.23 -24.58 0.47
CA GLY A 50 -22.53 -24.02 0.09
C GLY A 50 -22.41 -22.68 -0.64
N VAL A 51 -21.52 -21.80 -0.17
CA VAL A 51 -21.24 -20.51 -0.83
C VAL A 51 -20.65 -20.70 -2.23
N ILE A 52 -19.73 -21.64 -2.40
CA ILE A 52 -19.14 -21.98 -3.71
C ILE A 52 -20.23 -22.45 -4.68
N ILE A 53 -21.10 -23.36 -4.25
CA ILE A 53 -22.17 -23.90 -5.09
C ILE A 53 -23.11 -22.79 -5.54
N VAL A 54 -23.54 -21.92 -4.62
CA VAL A 54 -24.42 -20.79 -4.93
C VAL A 54 -23.75 -19.82 -5.93
N PHE A 55 -22.46 -19.53 -5.75
CA PHE A 55 -21.69 -18.67 -6.65
C PHE A 55 -21.60 -19.23 -8.08
N ILE A 56 -21.31 -20.52 -8.22
CA ILE A 56 -21.24 -21.22 -9.51
C ILE A 56 -22.62 -21.24 -10.17
N LEU A 57 -23.66 -21.65 -9.43
CA LEU A 57 -25.03 -21.72 -9.95
C LEU A 57 -25.53 -20.36 -10.42
N TYR A 58 -25.20 -19.28 -9.70
CA TYR A 58 -25.54 -17.92 -10.12
C TYR A 58 -24.92 -17.56 -11.46
N HIS A 59 -23.63 -17.80 -11.66
CA HIS A 59 -22.97 -17.45 -12.91
C HIS A 59 -23.44 -18.31 -14.09
N ILE A 60 -23.74 -19.59 -13.85
CA ILE A 60 -24.38 -20.45 -14.85
C ILE A 60 -25.77 -19.91 -15.23
N LEU A 61 -26.57 -19.53 -14.23
CA LEU A 61 -27.90 -18.96 -14.45
C LEU A 61 -27.84 -17.64 -15.21
N GLN A 62 -26.92 -16.74 -14.86
CA GLN A 62 -26.72 -15.46 -15.55
C GLN A 62 -26.26 -15.66 -17.00
N LEU A 63 -25.35 -16.61 -17.25
CA LEU A 63 -24.92 -16.97 -18.60
C LEU A 63 -26.06 -17.57 -19.44
N TYR A 64 -26.97 -18.32 -18.82
CA TYR A 64 -28.16 -18.87 -19.48
C TYR A 64 -29.20 -17.78 -19.83
N ILE A 65 -29.34 -16.77 -18.97
CA ILE A 65 -30.29 -15.66 -19.17
C ILE A 65 -29.77 -14.61 -20.17
N ALA A 66 -28.44 -14.44 -20.25
CA ALA A 66 -27.80 -13.45 -21.11
C ALA A 66 -28.18 -13.60 -22.59
N GLU A 67 -28.57 -12.49 -23.23
CA GLU A 67 -28.90 -12.45 -24.66
C GLU A 67 -27.66 -12.67 -25.53
N ASP A 68 -26.53 -12.07 -25.15
CA ASP A 68 -25.21 -12.32 -25.74
C ASP A 68 -24.28 -12.98 -24.71
N LYS A 69 -24.10 -14.29 -24.87
CA LYS A 69 -23.23 -15.12 -24.00
C LYS A 69 -21.77 -14.69 -24.09
N VAL A 70 -21.30 -14.26 -25.26
CA VAL A 70 -19.90 -13.89 -25.49
C VAL A 70 -19.60 -12.55 -24.82
N ALA A 71 -20.52 -11.59 -24.93
CA ALA A 71 -20.42 -10.32 -24.20
C ALA A 71 -20.48 -10.53 -22.68
N HIS A 72 -21.30 -11.46 -22.20
CA HIS A 72 -21.38 -11.77 -20.77
C HIS A 72 -20.07 -12.38 -20.23
N ILE A 73 -19.49 -13.36 -20.94
CA ILE A 73 -18.19 -13.94 -20.58
C ILE A 73 -17.09 -12.88 -20.59
N LYS A 74 -17.09 -11.97 -21.58
CA LYS A 74 -16.09 -10.89 -21.66
C LYS A 74 -16.20 -9.86 -20.53
N SER A 75 -17.38 -9.65 -19.97
CA SER A 75 -17.61 -8.71 -18.86
C SER A 75 -17.39 -9.33 -17.48
N HIS A 76 -17.37 -10.66 -17.39
CA HIS A 76 -17.15 -11.44 -16.17
C HIS A 76 -15.96 -12.40 -16.30
N LYS A 77 -14.91 -11.99 -17.02
CA LYS A 77 -13.75 -12.86 -17.31
C LYS A 77 -13.10 -13.41 -16.04
N PHE A 78 -13.05 -12.60 -14.98
CA PHE A 78 -12.42 -12.98 -13.72
C PHE A 78 -13.22 -14.08 -13.02
N GLU A 79 -14.54 -13.90 -12.94
CA GLU A 79 -15.47 -14.86 -12.37
C GLU A 79 -15.46 -16.18 -13.16
N MET A 80 -15.39 -16.10 -14.49
CA MET A 80 -15.27 -17.29 -15.35
C MET A 80 -13.94 -18.02 -15.16
N ILE A 81 -12.82 -17.29 -15.01
CA ILE A 81 -11.51 -17.90 -14.70
C ILE A 81 -11.57 -18.64 -13.36
N ILE A 82 -12.18 -18.04 -12.34
CA ILE A 82 -12.35 -18.67 -11.03
C ILE A 82 -13.18 -19.95 -11.14
N ILE A 83 -14.33 -19.89 -11.81
CA ILE A 83 -15.21 -21.06 -11.97
C ILE A 83 -14.50 -22.17 -12.76
N SER A 84 -13.77 -21.82 -13.82
CA SER A 84 -12.95 -22.78 -14.58
C SER A 84 -11.87 -23.41 -13.71
N PHE A 85 -11.19 -22.63 -12.87
CA PHE A 85 -10.17 -23.15 -11.95
C PHE A 85 -10.79 -24.13 -10.93
N ILE A 86 -11.90 -23.76 -10.29
CA ILE A 86 -12.61 -24.63 -9.33
C ILE A 86 -13.07 -25.93 -10.02
N PHE A 87 -13.60 -25.84 -11.24
CA PHE A 87 -14.05 -27.02 -11.99
C PHE A 87 -12.88 -27.93 -12.39
N ILE A 88 -11.78 -27.37 -12.88
CA ILE A 88 -10.58 -28.13 -13.25
C ILE A 88 -9.98 -28.80 -12.02
N GLU A 89 -9.87 -28.09 -10.89
CA GLU A 89 -9.36 -28.65 -9.64
C GLU A 89 -10.25 -29.80 -9.14
N GLY A 90 -11.57 -29.60 -9.12
CA GLY A 90 -12.51 -30.65 -8.72
C GLY A 90 -12.45 -31.88 -9.64
N LEU A 91 -12.28 -31.67 -10.94
CA LEU A 91 -12.08 -32.77 -11.90
C LEU A 91 -10.75 -33.50 -11.66
N LEU A 92 -9.66 -32.76 -11.43
CA LEU A 92 -8.35 -33.34 -11.13
C LEU A 92 -8.34 -34.11 -9.82
N SER A 93 -9.02 -33.59 -8.79
CA SER A 93 -9.20 -34.26 -7.50
C SER A 93 -9.95 -35.59 -7.66
N PHE A 94 -10.99 -35.64 -8.51
CA PHE A 94 -11.71 -36.89 -8.82
C PHE A 94 -10.80 -37.99 -9.40
N PHE A 95 -9.76 -37.61 -10.16
CA PHE A 95 -8.76 -38.54 -10.71
C PHE A 95 -7.53 -38.76 -9.82
N ASN A 96 -7.52 -38.29 -8.56
CA ASN A 96 -6.35 -38.28 -7.67
C ASN A 96 -5.12 -37.54 -8.28
N LEU A 97 -5.38 -36.56 -9.15
CA LEU A 97 -4.37 -35.72 -9.82
C LEU A 97 -4.41 -34.27 -9.32
N SER A 98 -4.88 -34.02 -8.10
CA SER A 98 -5.00 -32.65 -7.58
C SER A 98 -3.67 -31.90 -7.68
N LEU A 99 -3.72 -30.80 -8.43
CA LEU A 99 -2.58 -29.91 -8.65
C LEU A 99 -2.19 -29.22 -7.33
N VAL A 100 -3.19 -28.93 -6.49
CA VAL A 100 -3.04 -28.30 -5.18
C VAL A 100 -2.39 -29.26 -4.19
N GLU A 101 -2.79 -30.53 -4.17
CA GLU A 101 -2.13 -31.56 -3.35
C GLU A 101 -0.68 -31.79 -3.74
N ARG A 102 -0.37 -31.79 -5.04
CA ARG A 102 1.01 -31.95 -5.51
C ARG A 102 1.90 -30.76 -5.17
N ILE A 103 1.39 -29.54 -5.32
CA ILE A 103 2.11 -28.32 -4.93
C ILE A 103 2.28 -28.27 -3.40
N GLY A 104 1.23 -28.58 -2.64
CA GLY A 104 1.27 -28.60 -1.18
C GLY A 104 2.26 -29.63 -0.63
N ALA A 105 2.33 -30.82 -1.24
CA ALA A 105 3.32 -31.83 -0.92
C ALA A 105 4.75 -31.39 -1.27
N ALA A 106 4.96 -30.73 -2.41
CA ALA A 106 6.26 -30.16 -2.79
C ALA A 106 6.74 -29.06 -1.82
N LEU A 107 5.80 -28.33 -1.22
CA LEU A 107 6.06 -27.26 -0.25
C LEU A 107 6.10 -27.75 1.22
N LYS A 108 5.96 -29.06 1.49
CA LYS A 108 5.89 -29.64 2.84
C LYS A 108 4.81 -29.01 3.74
N LEU A 109 3.72 -28.54 3.14
CA LEU A 109 2.61 -27.95 3.88
C LEU A 109 1.72 -29.08 4.42
N LYS A 110 1.65 -29.21 5.75
CA LYS A 110 0.91 -30.29 6.43
C LYS A 110 -0.61 -30.23 6.20
N ASP A 111 -1.15 -29.04 5.92
CA ASP A 111 -2.60 -28.81 5.80
C ASP A 111 -2.95 -28.26 4.41
N ILE A 112 -2.77 -29.09 3.38
CA ILE A 112 -3.04 -28.74 1.98
C ILE A 112 -4.52 -28.36 1.76
N THR A 113 -5.44 -29.06 2.44
CA THR A 113 -6.88 -28.79 2.41
C THR A 113 -7.21 -27.37 2.88
N TYR A 114 -6.46 -26.86 3.87
CA TYR A 114 -6.60 -25.50 4.37
C TYR A 114 -6.20 -24.47 3.31
N LEU A 115 -5.08 -24.72 2.60
CA LEU A 115 -4.62 -23.86 1.53
C LEU A 115 -5.62 -23.78 0.37
N TYR A 116 -6.23 -24.91 -0.01
CA TYR A 116 -7.30 -24.96 -1.01
C TYR A 116 -8.50 -24.09 -0.61
N ILE A 117 -8.95 -24.20 0.65
CA ILE A 117 -10.07 -23.43 1.20
C ILE A 117 -9.75 -21.93 1.21
N VAL A 118 -8.56 -21.53 1.68
CA VAL A 118 -8.08 -20.14 1.67
C VAL A 118 -8.12 -19.55 0.26
N PHE A 119 -7.57 -20.26 -0.73
CA PHE A 119 -7.56 -19.76 -2.11
C PHE A 119 -8.97 -19.59 -2.67
N ALA A 120 -9.82 -20.61 -2.53
CA ALA A 120 -11.22 -20.53 -2.97
C ALA A 120 -11.97 -19.37 -2.30
N GLN A 121 -11.78 -19.20 -0.99
CA GLN A 121 -12.37 -18.11 -0.21
C GLN A 121 -11.87 -16.72 -0.65
N ILE A 122 -10.56 -16.55 -0.88
CA ILE A 122 -10.00 -15.30 -1.42
C ILE A 122 -10.59 -15.01 -2.81
N PHE A 123 -10.66 -16.00 -3.69
CA PHE A 123 -11.22 -15.82 -5.03
C PHE A 123 -12.70 -15.43 -5.00
N ILE A 124 -13.49 -16.03 -4.10
CA ILE A 124 -14.89 -15.69 -3.88
C ILE A 124 -15.02 -14.27 -3.36
N VAL A 125 -14.27 -13.91 -2.32
CA VAL A 125 -14.27 -12.54 -1.77
C VAL A 125 -13.90 -11.52 -2.85
N VAL A 126 -12.88 -11.79 -3.67
CA VAL A 126 -12.50 -10.91 -4.79
C VAL A 126 -13.61 -10.85 -5.86
N GLY A 127 -14.25 -11.96 -6.21
CA GLY A 127 -15.37 -12.01 -7.16
C GLY A 127 -16.66 -11.33 -6.65
N ILE A 128 -16.84 -11.26 -5.34
CA ILE A 128 -17.96 -10.58 -4.69
C ILE A 128 -17.67 -9.09 -4.60
N ILE A 129 -16.46 -8.74 -4.16
CA ILE A 129 -15.94 -7.38 -4.09
C ILE A 129 -15.97 -6.78 -5.50
N SER A 130 -15.58 -7.51 -6.55
CA SER A 130 -15.67 -7.06 -7.94
C SER A 130 -17.11 -6.74 -8.35
N GLY A 131 -18.05 -7.66 -8.08
CA GLY A 131 -19.46 -7.48 -8.40
C GLY A 131 -20.13 -6.33 -7.63
N THR A 132 -19.75 -6.16 -6.36
CA THR A 132 -20.32 -5.18 -5.44
C THR A 132 -19.69 -3.79 -5.60
N LEU A 133 -18.38 -3.66 -5.83
CA LEU A 133 -17.74 -2.37 -6.13
C LEU A 133 -18.29 -1.77 -7.42
N ARG A 134 -18.51 -2.58 -8.46
CA ARG A 134 -19.14 -2.13 -9.72
C ARG A 134 -20.51 -1.48 -9.50
N TYR A 135 -21.26 -1.95 -8.48
CA TYR A 135 -22.58 -1.43 -8.14
C TYR A 135 -22.51 -0.25 -7.17
N ASN A 136 -21.65 -0.30 -6.15
CA ASN A 136 -21.46 0.77 -5.19
C ASN A 136 -20.84 2.02 -5.85
N ILE A 137 -19.95 1.89 -6.84
CA ILE A 137 -19.44 3.04 -7.61
C ILE A 137 -20.59 3.71 -8.40
N LYS A 138 -21.55 2.94 -8.94
CA LYS A 138 -22.76 3.49 -9.56
C LYS A 138 -23.73 4.14 -8.55
N LEU A 139 -23.78 3.66 -7.31
CA LEU A 139 -24.60 4.27 -6.25
C LEU A 139 -23.95 5.52 -5.64
N LEU A 140 -22.62 5.54 -5.53
CA LEU A 140 -21.80 6.69 -5.12
C LEU A 140 -21.76 7.81 -6.19
N GLN A 141 -22.34 7.58 -7.37
CA GLN A 141 -22.52 8.58 -8.43
C GLN A 141 -23.73 9.50 -8.23
N SER A 142 -24.44 9.42 -7.09
CA SER A 142 -25.42 10.42 -6.69
C SER A 142 -24.73 11.62 -6.01
N GLN A 143 -24.45 12.69 -6.75
CA GLN A 143 -24.13 14.06 -6.29
C GLN A 143 -23.16 14.29 -5.10
N ILE A 144 -22.31 13.33 -4.71
CA ILE A 144 -21.35 13.52 -3.61
C ILE A 144 -20.07 14.19 -4.14
N HIS A 145 -19.68 15.29 -3.49
CA HIS A 145 -18.44 16.01 -3.80
C HIS A 145 -17.20 15.10 -3.62
N PRO A 146 -16.19 15.13 -4.53
CA PRO A 146 -15.02 14.25 -4.50
C PRO A 146 -14.30 14.18 -3.14
N SER A 147 -14.17 15.33 -2.48
CA SER A 147 -13.52 15.44 -1.15
C SER A 147 -14.25 14.66 -0.06
N ARG A 148 -15.59 14.57 -0.11
CA ARG A 148 -16.36 13.79 0.89
C ARG A 148 -16.16 12.31 0.67
N LEU A 149 -16.13 11.87 -0.59
CA LEU A 149 -15.82 10.49 -0.94
C LEU A 149 -14.45 10.07 -0.41
N PHE A 150 -13.46 10.97 -0.51
CA PHE A 150 -12.13 10.75 0.07
C PHE A 150 -12.18 10.54 1.60
N ILE A 151 -12.83 11.45 2.32
CA ILE A 151 -12.94 11.36 3.80
C ILE A 151 -13.62 10.05 4.22
N PHE A 152 -14.76 9.73 3.61
CA PHE A 152 -15.50 8.50 3.94
C PHE A 152 -14.72 7.23 3.60
N SER A 153 -13.95 7.26 2.52
CA SER A 153 -13.12 6.13 2.13
C SER A 153 -12.03 5.83 3.17
N PHE A 154 -11.32 6.86 3.65
CA PHE A 154 -10.32 6.73 4.71
C PHE A 154 -10.95 6.24 6.01
N LEU A 155 -12.06 6.86 6.42
CA LEU A 155 -12.76 6.47 7.64
C LEU A 155 -13.24 5.01 7.58
N PHE A 156 -13.76 4.58 6.43
CA PHE A 156 -14.17 3.20 6.21
C PHE A 156 -12.99 2.23 6.36
N THR A 157 -11.86 2.49 5.71
CA THR A 157 -10.67 1.62 5.81
C THR A 157 -10.11 1.58 7.23
N ILE A 158 -10.11 2.71 7.95
CA ILE A 158 -9.71 2.76 9.36
C ILE A 158 -10.62 1.86 10.20
N ILE A 159 -11.94 1.99 10.07
CA ILE A 159 -12.92 1.20 10.84
C ILE A 159 -12.77 -0.30 10.54
N VAL A 160 -12.64 -0.67 9.26
CA VAL A 160 -12.42 -2.06 8.85
C VAL A 160 -11.11 -2.59 9.45
N GLY A 161 -10.03 -1.81 9.39
CA GLY A 161 -8.76 -2.17 10.01
C GLY A 161 -8.84 -2.32 11.52
N THR A 162 -9.62 -1.47 12.21
CA THR A 162 -9.84 -1.56 13.65
C THR A 162 -10.50 -2.89 14.01
N PHE A 163 -11.59 -3.24 13.34
CA PHE A 163 -12.26 -4.52 13.61
C PHE A 163 -11.41 -5.73 13.24
N ALA A 164 -10.62 -5.65 12.16
CA ALA A 164 -9.68 -6.70 11.78
C ALA A 164 -8.59 -6.92 12.86
N LEU A 165 -8.05 -5.84 13.44
CA LEU A 165 -7.08 -5.91 14.53
C LEU A 165 -7.69 -6.34 15.87
N MET A 166 -8.99 -6.15 16.07
CA MET A 166 -9.71 -6.64 17.25
C MET A 166 -9.99 -8.15 17.22
N LEU A 167 -9.78 -8.83 16.09
CA LEU A 167 -9.95 -10.28 16.01
C LEU A 167 -8.93 -10.99 16.92
N PRO A 168 -9.33 -12.03 17.67
CA PRO A 168 -8.41 -12.80 18.52
C PRO A 168 -7.20 -13.39 17.79
N ALA A 169 -7.28 -13.59 16.48
CA ALA A 169 -6.17 -14.04 15.66
C ALA A 169 -5.11 -12.97 15.41
N ALA A 170 -5.43 -11.67 15.54
CA ALA A 170 -4.50 -10.58 15.26
C ALA A 170 -3.49 -10.33 16.38
N THR A 171 -3.79 -10.76 17.60
CA THR A 171 -3.00 -10.46 18.80
C THR A 171 -2.56 -11.74 19.50
N VAL A 172 -1.38 -11.72 20.12
CA VAL A 172 -0.80 -12.91 20.76
C VAL A 172 -1.67 -13.37 21.94
N GLU A 173 -2.17 -12.44 22.74
CA GLU A 173 -3.08 -12.70 23.87
C GLU A 173 -4.56 -12.87 23.44
N GLY A 174 -4.87 -12.58 22.19
CA GLY A 174 -6.23 -12.68 21.63
C GLY A 174 -7.18 -11.55 22.06
N LYS A 175 -6.66 -10.45 22.60
CA LYS A 175 -7.42 -9.27 23.02
C LYS A 175 -6.60 -8.01 22.77
N ILE A 176 -7.28 -6.92 22.40
CA ILE A 176 -6.74 -5.56 22.30
C ILE A 176 -7.84 -4.58 22.71
N SER A 177 -7.45 -3.46 23.33
CA SER A 177 -8.39 -2.37 23.60
C SER A 177 -8.91 -1.80 22.28
N PHE A 178 -10.19 -1.41 22.24
CA PHE A 178 -10.75 -0.72 21.08
C PHE A 178 -9.94 0.53 20.71
N VAL A 179 -9.47 1.28 21.72
CA VAL A 179 -8.68 2.51 21.50
C VAL A 179 -7.34 2.19 20.85
N ASP A 180 -6.63 1.16 21.32
CA ASP A 180 -5.34 0.75 20.74
C ASP A 180 -5.49 0.21 19.33
N ALA A 181 -6.54 -0.57 19.06
CA ALA A 181 -6.86 -1.05 17.71
C ALA A 181 -7.23 0.09 16.77
N LEU A 182 -8.02 1.07 17.24
CA LEU A 182 -8.40 2.25 16.46
C LEU A 182 -7.19 3.13 16.17
N PHE A 183 -6.34 3.36 17.17
CA PHE A 183 -5.12 4.14 17.03
C PHE A 183 -4.16 3.47 16.05
N THR A 184 -3.89 2.18 16.22
CA THR A 184 -2.98 1.42 15.34
C THR A 184 -3.49 1.40 13.90
N SER A 185 -4.79 1.15 13.70
CA SER A 185 -5.41 1.18 12.38
C SER A 185 -5.30 2.56 11.73
N THR A 186 -5.61 3.63 12.47
CA THR A 186 -5.50 5.02 12.01
C THR A 186 -4.06 5.36 11.64
N SER A 187 -3.10 5.00 12.49
CA SER A 187 -1.68 5.24 12.27
C SER A 187 -1.15 4.48 11.05
N ALA A 188 -1.61 3.25 10.82
CA ALA A 188 -1.25 2.48 9.63
C ALA A 188 -1.84 3.10 8.36
N VAL A 189 -3.16 3.34 8.31
CA VAL A 189 -3.82 3.90 7.12
C VAL A 189 -3.33 5.32 6.78
N CYS A 190 -3.06 6.13 7.80
CA CYS A 190 -2.49 7.47 7.62
C CYS A 190 -0.97 7.46 7.49
N VAL A 191 -0.32 6.29 7.59
CA VAL A 191 1.11 6.13 7.33
C VAL A 191 1.95 6.97 8.31
N THR A 192 1.51 7.03 9.58
CA THR A 192 2.10 7.90 10.61
C THR A 192 3.24 7.20 11.38
N GLY A 193 3.11 5.89 11.61
CA GLY A 193 4.14 5.08 12.28
C GLY A 193 4.16 5.18 13.81
N LEU A 194 3.20 5.87 14.42
CA LEU A 194 3.04 5.89 15.88
C LEU A 194 2.31 4.64 16.35
N ILE A 195 2.74 4.09 17.49
CA ILE A 195 2.19 2.87 18.06
C ILE A 195 1.85 3.09 19.54
N THR A 196 0.76 2.50 20.03
CA THR A 196 0.45 2.42 21.47
C THR A 196 0.87 1.09 22.08
N VAL A 197 1.03 0.07 21.25
CA VAL A 197 1.51 -1.27 21.60
C VAL A 197 2.60 -1.69 20.62
N ASP A 198 3.57 -2.48 21.09
CA ASP A 198 4.71 -2.90 20.26
C ASP A 198 4.29 -3.79 19.07
N THR A 199 4.56 -3.32 17.85
CA THR A 199 4.20 -4.05 16.62
C THR A 199 4.94 -5.38 16.50
N ALA A 200 6.16 -5.46 17.03
CA ALA A 200 7.01 -6.64 16.94
C ALA A 200 6.48 -7.81 17.77
N THR A 201 5.97 -7.53 18.98
CA THR A 201 5.66 -8.56 19.99
C THR A 201 4.16 -8.73 20.24
N TYR A 202 3.35 -7.67 20.11
CA TYR A 202 1.93 -7.70 20.48
C TYR A 202 1.05 -8.40 19.43
N PHE A 203 1.39 -8.24 18.15
CA PHE A 203 0.62 -8.77 17.04
C PHE A 203 1.17 -10.10 16.53
N THR A 204 0.26 -10.99 16.16
CA THR A 204 0.60 -12.21 15.42
C THR A 204 0.98 -11.88 13.98
N THR A 205 1.38 -12.89 13.20
CA THR A 205 1.59 -12.74 11.76
C THR A 205 0.35 -12.19 11.05
N PHE A 206 -0.86 -12.60 11.44
CA PHE A 206 -2.11 -12.06 10.89
C PHE A 206 -2.27 -10.57 11.19
N GLY A 207 -2.01 -10.14 12.43
CA GLY A 207 -2.05 -8.72 12.81
C GLY A 207 -0.99 -7.89 12.06
N LYS A 208 0.25 -8.41 11.95
CA LYS A 208 1.33 -7.76 11.20
C LYS A 208 1.00 -7.62 9.70
N MET A 209 0.43 -8.65 9.07
CA MET A 209 -0.05 -8.58 7.69
C MET A 209 -1.19 -7.57 7.53
N THR A 210 -2.10 -7.50 8.51
CA THR A 210 -3.18 -6.51 8.51
C THR A 210 -2.62 -5.10 8.56
N ILE A 211 -1.69 -4.80 9.47
CA ILE A 211 -1.01 -3.50 9.57
C ILE A 211 -0.29 -3.17 8.24
N MET A 212 0.42 -4.13 7.66
CA MET A 212 1.10 -3.96 6.37
C MET A 212 0.14 -3.63 5.23
N ALA A 213 -0.99 -4.32 5.15
CA ALA A 213 -2.01 -4.03 4.15
C ALA A 213 -2.61 -2.63 4.35
N LEU A 214 -2.86 -2.21 5.60
CA LEU A 214 -3.42 -0.89 5.91
C LEU A 214 -2.49 0.24 5.48
N PHE A 215 -1.19 0.18 5.81
CA PHE A 215 -0.25 1.22 5.38
C PHE A 215 0.08 1.15 3.90
N GLN A 216 -0.05 -0.01 3.24
CA GLN A 216 0.09 -0.11 1.78
C GLN A 216 -1.07 0.59 1.07
N ILE A 217 -2.30 0.37 1.53
CA ILE A 217 -3.50 1.04 1.01
C ILE A 217 -3.40 2.55 1.25
N GLY A 218 -2.91 2.94 2.43
CA GLY A 218 -2.66 4.33 2.81
C GLY A 218 -1.61 5.01 1.93
N GLY A 219 -0.42 4.41 1.83
CA GLY A 219 0.75 5.01 1.17
C GLY A 219 0.58 5.16 -0.34
N LEU A 220 -0.05 4.18 -1.00
CA LEU A 220 -0.39 4.29 -2.43
C LEU A 220 -1.48 5.32 -2.72
N GLY A 221 -2.20 5.77 -1.68
CA GLY A 221 -3.41 6.54 -1.78
C GLY A 221 -4.61 5.63 -2.01
N LEU A 222 -5.58 5.72 -1.10
CA LEU A 222 -6.76 4.86 -1.10
C LEU A 222 -7.50 4.87 -2.44
N MET A 223 -7.61 6.03 -3.10
CA MET A 223 -8.24 6.15 -4.42
C MET A 223 -7.43 5.48 -5.53
N THR A 224 -6.10 5.58 -5.51
CA THR A 224 -5.23 4.83 -6.44
C THR A 224 -5.47 3.34 -6.32
N PHE A 225 -5.49 2.84 -5.07
CA PHE A 225 -5.65 1.42 -4.77
C PHE A 225 -7.05 0.91 -5.15
N THR A 226 -8.11 1.57 -4.68
CA THR A 226 -9.50 1.18 -4.98
C THR A 226 -9.82 1.30 -6.46
N THR A 227 -9.33 2.33 -7.14
CA THR A 227 -9.56 2.54 -8.58
C THR A 227 -8.83 1.49 -9.42
N PHE A 228 -7.60 1.12 -9.06
CA PHE A 228 -6.90 0.05 -9.79
C PHE A 228 -7.64 -1.27 -9.68
N PHE A 229 -8.07 -1.67 -8.49
CA PHE A 229 -8.86 -2.87 -8.31
C PHE A 229 -10.20 -2.75 -9.02
N ALA A 230 -10.85 -1.59 -9.00
CA ALA A 230 -12.03 -1.34 -9.80
C ALA A 230 -11.73 -1.54 -11.29
N ILE A 231 -10.64 -1.02 -11.86
CA ILE A 231 -10.28 -1.22 -13.28
C ILE A 231 -10.05 -2.70 -13.59
N PHE A 232 -9.17 -3.34 -12.80
CA PHE A 232 -8.76 -4.71 -13.00
C PHE A 232 -9.95 -5.67 -12.91
N LEU A 233 -10.83 -5.42 -11.94
CA LEU A 233 -12.00 -6.24 -11.67
C LEU A 233 -13.22 -5.84 -12.48
N SER A 234 -13.32 -4.64 -13.06
CA SER A 234 -14.51 -4.15 -13.79
C SER A 234 -14.37 -3.98 -15.30
N GLY A 235 -13.16 -4.12 -15.82
CA GLY A 235 -12.91 -4.02 -17.26
C GLY A 235 -12.75 -2.58 -17.77
N GLY A 236 -12.63 -1.58 -16.88
CA GLY A 236 -12.27 -0.20 -17.24
C GLY A 236 -12.88 0.87 -16.34
N LEU A 237 -12.54 2.13 -16.59
CA LEU A 237 -13.16 3.30 -15.93
C LEU A 237 -14.14 4.02 -16.85
N GLY A 238 -15.25 4.47 -16.28
CA GLY A 238 -16.13 5.47 -16.88
C GLY A 238 -15.47 6.86 -16.92
N ILE A 239 -16.02 7.76 -17.74
CA ILE A 239 -15.47 9.12 -17.93
C ILE A 239 -15.47 9.94 -16.63
N LYS A 240 -16.54 9.83 -15.82
CA LYS A 240 -16.63 10.52 -14.53
C LYS A 240 -15.53 10.10 -13.56
N GLU A 241 -15.22 8.81 -13.50
CA GLU A 241 -14.14 8.28 -12.65
C GLU A 241 -12.78 8.82 -13.10
N ARG A 242 -12.55 8.90 -14.42
CA ARG A 242 -11.33 9.51 -14.95
C ARG A 242 -11.22 11.00 -14.61
N ILE A 243 -12.32 11.75 -14.65
CA ILE A 243 -12.33 13.17 -14.24
C ILE A 243 -11.98 13.31 -12.76
N LEU A 244 -12.50 12.44 -11.89
CA LEU A 244 -12.14 12.48 -10.46
C LEU A 244 -10.64 12.25 -10.25
N LEU A 245 -10.06 11.28 -10.95
CA LEU A 245 -8.66 10.90 -10.81
C LEU A 245 -7.69 11.90 -11.43
N HIS A 246 -8.14 12.67 -12.43
CA HIS A 246 -7.36 13.76 -13.03
C HIS A 246 -6.93 14.75 -11.95
N ASP A 247 -7.88 15.20 -11.13
CA ASP A 247 -7.64 16.19 -10.09
C ASP A 247 -6.76 15.65 -8.95
N LEU A 248 -6.75 14.33 -8.75
CA LEU A 248 -6.05 13.66 -7.65
C LEU A 248 -4.63 13.25 -7.99
N LEU A 249 -4.41 12.80 -9.23
CA LEU A 249 -3.09 12.42 -9.73
C LEU A 249 -2.34 13.63 -10.31
N GLU A 250 -2.99 14.80 -10.36
CA GLU A 250 -2.48 16.01 -11.03
C GLU A 250 -2.07 15.72 -12.49
N GLU A 251 -2.75 14.79 -13.17
CA GLU A 251 -2.41 14.33 -14.52
C GLU A 251 -3.28 15.06 -15.55
N GLU A 252 -2.66 15.90 -16.37
CA GLU A 252 -3.37 16.73 -17.37
C GLU A 252 -4.12 15.91 -18.44
N ASN A 253 -3.73 14.65 -18.67
CA ASN A 253 -4.34 13.79 -19.68
C ASN A 253 -5.29 12.74 -19.07
N ILE A 254 -6.58 13.06 -19.08
CA ILE A 254 -7.68 12.19 -18.62
C ILE A 254 -7.67 10.80 -19.30
N GLY A 255 -7.25 10.73 -20.57
CA GLY A 255 -7.18 9.48 -21.33
C GLY A 255 -6.04 8.55 -20.89
N ALA A 256 -5.00 9.09 -20.24
CA ALA A 256 -3.84 8.35 -19.80
C ALA A 256 -3.97 7.80 -18.37
N ILE A 257 -4.95 8.26 -17.58
CA ILE A 257 -5.10 7.96 -16.15
C ILE A 257 -5.05 6.47 -15.83
N THR A 258 -5.79 5.64 -16.57
CA THR A 258 -5.77 4.18 -16.36
C THR A 258 -4.36 3.60 -16.54
N LYS A 259 -3.63 4.05 -17.56
CA LYS A 259 -2.25 3.62 -17.82
C LYS A 259 -1.29 4.13 -16.74
N VAL A 260 -1.47 5.37 -16.29
CA VAL A 260 -0.66 5.97 -15.22
C VAL A 260 -0.85 5.20 -13.92
N LEU A 261 -2.09 4.88 -13.54
CA LEU A 261 -2.41 4.08 -12.34
C LEU A 261 -1.80 2.68 -12.37
N THR A 262 -1.94 1.97 -13.49
CA THR A 262 -1.32 0.63 -13.63
C THR A 262 0.20 0.71 -13.56
N TYR A 263 0.81 1.72 -14.18
CA TYR A 263 2.25 1.91 -14.16
C TYR A 263 2.76 2.27 -12.76
N LEU A 264 2.02 3.12 -12.03
CA LEU A 264 2.30 3.51 -10.66
C LEU A 264 2.38 2.29 -9.74
N LEU A 265 1.36 1.45 -9.75
CA LEU A 265 1.33 0.25 -8.90
C LEU A 265 2.38 -0.79 -9.30
N ALA A 266 2.59 -0.99 -10.60
CA ALA A 266 3.65 -1.89 -11.07
C ALA A 266 5.02 -1.42 -10.60
N ILE A 267 5.33 -0.12 -10.70
CA ILE A 267 6.58 0.45 -10.20
C ILE A 267 6.70 0.27 -8.69
N THR A 268 5.65 0.56 -7.92
CA THR A 268 5.68 0.39 -6.46
C THR A 268 6.05 -1.04 -6.10
N PHE A 269 5.31 -2.03 -6.61
CA PHE A 269 5.59 -3.43 -6.30
C PHE A 269 6.98 -3.89 -6.77
N ILE A 270 7.48 -3.36 -7.90
CA ILE A 270 8.84 -3.66 -8.36
C ILE A 270 9.88 -3.07 -7.40
N ILE A 271 9.74 -1.80 -7.01
CA ILE A 271 10.68 -1.15 -6.07
C ILE A 271 10.65 -1.85 -4.71
N GLU A 272 9.47 -2.17 -4.20
CA GLU A 272 9.29 -2.91 -2.95
C GLU A 272 9.88 -4.32 -3.02
N ALA A 273 9.68 -5.04 -4.13
CA ALA A 273 10.25 -6.37 -4.31
C ALA A 273 11.78 -6.35 -4.39
N VAL A 274 12.35 -5.40 -5.13
CA VAL A 274 13.81 -5.20 -5.21
C VAL A 274 14.37 -4.80 -3.84
N GLY A 275 13.71 -3.87 -3.15
CA GLY A 275 14.06 -3.48 -1.78
C GLY A 275 14.03 -4.65 -0.82
N ALA A 276 12.96 -5.45 -0.85
CA ALA A 276 12.79 -6.62 0.00
C ALA A 276 13.86 -7.69 -0.30
N ALA A 277 14.24 -7.89 -1.56
CA ALA A 277 15.30 -8.83 -1.94
C ALA A 277 16.67 -8.39 -1.40
N ILE A 278 16.99 -7.10 -1.48
CA ILE A 278 18.24 -6.54 -0.95
C ILE A 278 18.26 -6.64 0.58
N LEU A 279 17.16 -6.25 1.25
CA LEU A 279 17.02 -6.39 2.70
C LEU A 279 17.16 -7.85 3.15
N PHE A 280 16.51 -8.76 2.43
CA PHE A 280 16.58 -10.20 2.72
C PHE A 280 18.00 -10.72 2.63
N TYR A 281 18.71 -10.44 1.53
CA TYR A 281 20.10 -10.86 1.38
C TYR A 281 21.00 -10.27 2.47
N SER A 282 20.74 -9.01 2.84
CA SER A 282 21.50 -8.28 3.85
C SER A 282 21.32 -8.80 5.27
N SER A 283 20.12 -9.21 5.67
CA SER A 283 19.80 -9.62 7.05
C SER A 283 19.55 -11.12 7.20
N ARG A 284 19.74 -11.90 6.14
CA ARG A 284 19.46 -13.34 6.11
C ARG A 284 20.11 -14.13 7.24
N ASN A 285 21.36 -13.80 7.53
CA ASN A 285 22.19 -14.52 8.49
C ASN A 285 21.95 -14.04 9.94
N SER A 286 21.19 -12.95 10.11
CA SER A 286 20.82 -12.42 11.43
C SER A 286 19.60 -13.14 12.04
N PHE A 287 18.93 -14.03 11.29
CA PHE A 287 17.71 -14.71 11.73
C PHE A 287 17.78 -16.21 11.47
N ASP A 288 17.25 -17.00 12.40
CA ASP A 288 17.29 -18.48 12.34
C ASP A 288 16.44 -19.07 11.21
N SER A 289 15.32 -18.42 10.87
CA SER A 289 14.36 -18.91 9.87
C SER A 289 14.38 -18.08 8.58
N ILE A 290 14.35 -18.79 7.44
CA ILE A 290 14.18 -18.22 6.10
C ILE A 290 12.93 -17.37 6.01
N GLU A 291 11.84 -17.93 6.54
CA GLU A 291 10.50 -17.37 6.43
C GLU A 291 10.41 -16.06 7.22
N ASN A 292 11.00 -16.05 8.42
CA ASN A 292 11.06 -14.86 9.26
C ASN A 292 11.89 -13.75 8.60
N ALA A 293 13.08 -14.09 8.07
CA ALA A 293 13.91 -13.12 7.37
C ALA A 293 13.19 -12.54 6.14
N ALA A 294 12.49 -13.37 5.37
CA ALA A 294 11.73 -12.93 4.20
C ALA A 294 10.56 -12.01 4.60
N PHE A 295 9.79 -12.40 5.62
CA PHE A 295 8.67 -11.59 6.11
C PHE A 295 9.12 -10.23 6.66
N ILE A 296 10.19 -10.21 7.46
CA ILE A 296 10.79 -8.97 7.98
C ILE A 296 11.24 -8.07 6.83
N SER A 297 11.87 -8.63 5.81
CA SER A 297 12.39 -7.87 4.68
C SER A 297 11.28 -7.28 3.81
N ILE A 298 10.22 -8.05 3.55
CA ILE A 298 9.04 -7.57 2.84
C ILE A 298 8.36 -6.46 3.64
N PHE A 299 8.07 -6.70 4.92
CA PHE A 299 7.38 -5.73 5.77
C PHE A 299 8.12 -4.39 5.83
N HIS A 300 9.44 -4.41 6.07
CA HIS A 300 10.23 -3.18 6.15
C HIS A 300 10.42 -2.51 4.79
N SER A 301 10.46 -3.28 3.68
CA SER A 301 10.52 -2.69 2.34
C SER A 301 9.26 -1.89 2.02
N VAL A 302 8.10 -2.49 2.26
CA VAL A 302 6.79 -1.86 2.04
C VAL A 302 6.60 -0.68 3.00
N SER A 303 6.94 -0.85 4.28
CA SER A 303 6.88 0.23 5.28
C SER A 303 7.80 1.40 4.91
N ALA A 304 9.02 1.13 4.42
CA ALA A 304 9.96 2.17 4.00
C ALA A 304 9.51 2.90 2.74
N PHE A 305 9.05 2.20 1.71
CA PHE A 305 8.55 2.83 0.48
C PHE A 305 7.28 3.65 0.73
N CYS A 306 6.38 3.14 1.56
CA CYS A 306 5.20 3.90 1.97
C CYS A 306 5.52 5.04 2.94
N ASN A 307 6.74 5.15 3.49
CA ASN A 307 7.07 6.08 4.57
C ASN A 307 6.24 5.84 5.85
N ALA A 308 5.85 4.59 6.13
CA ALA A 308 4.93 4.24 7.21
C ALA A 308 5.55 4.20 8.60
N GLY A 309 6.87 3.95 8.73
CA GLY A 309 7.60 3.94 10.00
C GLY A 309 7.33 2.77 10.94
N PHE A 310 6.39 1.87 10.58
CA PHE A 310 6.19 0.63 11.31
C PHE A 310 7.40 -0.29 11.15
N SER A 311 7.83 -0.90 12.25
CA SER A 311 8.93 -1.85 12.30
C SER A 311 8.50 -3.13 13.01
N LEU A 312 9.09 -4.26 12.60
CA LEU A 312 8.96 -5.54 13.31
C LEU A 312 10.05 -5.74 14.37
N PHE A 313 10.80 -4.69 14.67
CA PHE A 313 11.76 -4.65 15.78
C PHE A 313 11.24 -3.73 16.88
N THR A 314 11.30 -4.17 18.13
CA THR A 314 10.81 -3.41 19.29
C THR A 314 11.53 -2.07 19.43
N MET A 315 12.85 -2.05 19.17
CA MET A 315 13.67 -0.84 19.20
C MET A 315 13.74 -0.13 17.84
N ASN A 316 12.83 -0.44 16.91
CA ASN A 316 12.90 0.02 15.52
C ASN A 316 14.28 -0.33 14.92
N LEU A 317 14.87 0.47 14.04
CA LEU A 317 16.19 0.18 13.45
C LEU A 317 17.39 0.39 14.40
N MET A 318 17.15 0.73 15.68
CA MET A 318 18.17 0.66 16.73
C MET A 318 18.41 -0.77 17.23
N ASP A 319 17.56 -1.71 16.82
CA ASP A 319 17.63 -3.10 17.24
C ASP A 319 18.99 -3.74 16.89
N PRO A 320 19.60 -4.51 17.82
CA PRO A 320 20.91 -5.14 17.61
C PRO A 320 20.99 -5.99 16.33
N ALA A 321 19.87 -6.55 15.85
CA ALA A 321 19.85 -7.36 14.63
C ALA A 321 20.20 -6.56 13.36
N VAL A 322 19.94 -5.26 13.34
CA VAL A 322 20.07 -4.40 12.15
C VAL A 322 20.86 -3.11 12.36
N ARG A 323 21.13 -2.71 13.61
CA ARG A 323 21.78 -1.42 13.95
C ARG A 323 23.11 -1.18 13.22
N TYR A 324 23.94 -2.23 13.09
CA TYR A 324 25.23 -2.16 12.39
C TYR A 324 25.15 -2.64 10.93
N ASN A 325 23.95 -2.96 10.45
CA ASN A 325 23.74 -3.37 9.07
C ASN A 325 23.55 -2.12 8.18
N HIS A 326 24.67 -1.62 7.65
CA HIS A 326 24.68 -0.43 6.80
C HIS A 326 23.95 -0.64 5.47
N VAL A 327 23.96 -1.86 4.93
CA VAL A 327 23.20 -2.19 3.71
C VAL A 327 21.70 -2.12 3.99
N PHE A 328 21.25 -2.62 5.14
CA PHE A 328 19.86 -2.53 5.56
C PHE A 328 19.41 -1.07 5.71
N THR A 329 20.12 -0.27 6.50
CA THR A 329 19.78 1.15 6.75
C THR A 329 19.86 2.01 5.48
N THR A 330 20.83 1.75 4.60
CA THR A 330 20.94 2.47 3.31
C THR A 330 19.79 2.09 2.37
N THR A 331 19.40 0.81 2.32
CA THR A 331 18.27 0.35 1.49
C THR A 331 16.96 0.99 1.95
N ILE A 332 16.70 1.01 3.27
CA ILE A 332 15.55 1.72 3.85
C ILE A 332 15.58 3.21 3.46
N SER A 333 16.74 3.86 3.57
CA SER A 333 16.88 5.29 3.19
C SER A 333 16.52 5.54 1.73
N ILE A 334 16.98 4.67 0.82
CA ILE A 334 16.68 4.77 -0.61
C ILE A 334 15.19 4.56 -0.86
N LEU A 335 14.57 3.57 -0.23
CA LEU A 335 13.12 3.32 -0.36
C LEU A 335 12.29 4.52 0.11
N ILE A 336 12.65 5.13 1.25
CA ILE A 336 12.02 6.35 1.77
C ILE A 336 12.15 7.52 0.77
N ILE A 337 13.35 7.69 0.19
CA ILE A 337 13.57 8.74 -0.82
C ILE A 337 12.70 8.47 -2.05
N LEU A 338 12.70 7.25 -2.58
CA LEU A 338 11.92 6.88 -3.77
C LEU A 338 10.41 7.07 -3.53
N GLY A 339 9.89 6.58 -2.40
CA GLY A 339 8.50 6.79 -2.00
C GLY A 339 8.14 8.27 -1.82
N GLY A 340 9.06 9.06 -1.27
CA GLY A 340 8.87 10.49 -0.99
C GLY A 340 9.03 11.44 -2.20
N LEU A 341 9.68 11.03 -3.29
CA LEU A 341 9.88 11.88 -4.49
C LEU A 341 8.59 12.08 -5.31
N GLY A 342 7.63 11.19 -5.14
CA GLY A 342 6.36 11.20 -5.85
C GLY A 342 6.38 10.56 -7.23
N PHE A 343 5.27 9.92 -7.57
CA PHE A 343 5.15 9.11 -8.78
C PHE A 343 5.42 9.87 -10.08
N PRO A 344 4.95 11.12 -10.29
CA PRO A 344 5.25 11.87 -11.51
C PRO A 344 6.75 12.06 -11.74
N THR A 345 7.51 12.28 -10.66
CA THR A 345 8.97 12.41 -10.69
C THR A 345 9.64 11.11 -11.12
N ILE A 346 9.25 9.98 -10.52
CA ILE A 346 9.79 8.65 -10.88
C ILE A 346 9.51 8.33 -12.36
N ILE A 347 8.28 8.56 -12.81
CA ILE A 347 7.86 8.34 -14.21
C ILE A 347 8.68 9.20 -15.17
N SER A 348 8.98 10.45 -14.79
CA SER A 348 9.78 11.37 -15.61
C SER A 348 11.21 10.86 -15.82
N PHE A 349 11.82 10.25 -14.80
CA PHE A 349 13.13 9.61 -14.92
C PHE A 349 13.10 8.34 -15.78
N LEU A 350 12.04 7.55 -15.71
CA LEU A 350 11.89 6.32 -16.49
C LEU A 350 11.56 6.58 -17.98
N LYS A 351 11.01 7.75 -18.31
CA LYS A 351 10.79 8.19 -19.70
C LYS A 351 12.13 8.64 -20.33
N PHE A 352 12.89 7.68 -20.85
CA PHE A 352 14.20 7.88 -21.53
C PHE A 352 14.22 8.91 -22.68
N LYS A 353 13.07 9.42 -23.15
CA LYS A 353 12.99 10.49 -24.17
C LYS A 353 13.67 11.80 -23.76
N ASN A 354 13.91 12.01 -22.47
CA ASN A 354 14.53 13.23 -21.94
C ASN A 354 16.07 13.18 -21.89
N ILE A 355 16.68 12.03 -22.18
CA ILE A 355 18.12 11.84 -22.23
C ILE A 355 18.55 11.96 -23.70
N THR A 356 19.08 13.11 -24.07
CA THR A 356 19.70 13.30 -25.39
C THR A 356 21.21 13.33 -25.22
N SER A 357 21.89 12.36 -25.86
CA SER A 357 23.34 12.39 -26.02
C SER A 357 23.65 13.07 -27.35
N LYS A 358 24.22 14.28 -27.30
CA LYS A 358 24.84 14.93 -28.46
C LYS A 358 26.30 15.21 -28.10
N MET A 359 27.23 14.67 -28.90
CA MET A 359 28.68 14.92 -28.81
C MET A 359 29.26 14.78 -27.39
N GLY A 360 28.94 13.68 -26.69
CA GLY A 360 29.53 13.37 -25.38
C GLY A 360 28.99 14.18 -24.19
N LYS A 361 28.06 15.12 -24.39
CA LYS A 361 27.35 15.82 -23.31
C LYS A 361 25.97 15.22 -23.11
N LEU A 362 25.78 14.57 -21.97
CA LEU A 362 24.49 14.05 -21.52
C LEU A 362 23.61 15.23 -21.09
N SER A 363 22.60 15.59 -21.89
CA SER A 363 21.63 16.63 -21.52
C SER A 363 20.32 15.97 -21.10
N ILE A 364 20.03 16.00 -19.80
CA ILE A 364 18.77 15.53 -19.23
C ILE A 364 17.82 16.72 -19.13
N LYS A 365 16.81 16.79 -19.99
CA LYS A 365 15.74 17.81 -19.89
C LYS A 365 14.66 17.33 -18.94
N LEU A 366 14.80 17.63 -17.65
CA LEU A 366 13.77 17.33 -16.65
C LEU A 366 12.67 18.40 -16.66
N PRO A 367 11.39 18.02 -16.50
CA PRO A 367 10.30 18.97 -16.23
C PRO A 367 10.60 19.83 -15.00
N LEU A 368 10.08 21.05 -14.98
CA LEU A 368 10.28 22.02 -13.90
C LEU A 368 9.96 21.43 -12.52
N GLN A 369 8.79 20.79 -12.39
CA GLN A 369 8.34 20.17 -11.15
C GLN A 369 9.32 19.10 -10.66
N THR A 370 9.76 18.20 -11.54
CA THR A 370 10.76 17.18 -11.21
C THR A 370 12.09 17.80 -10.75
N ARG A 371 12.54 18.87 -11.41
CA ARG A 371 13.77 19.57 -11.03
C ARG A 371 13.66 20.20 -9.65
N ILE A 372 12.54 20.86 -9.36
CA ILE A 372 12.27 21.47 -8.05
C ILE A 372 12.24 20.39 -6.97
N VAL A 373 11.53 19.28 -7.21
CA VAL A 373 11.42 18.14 -6.28
C VAL A 373 12.80 17.56 -5.94
N VAL A 374 13.62 17.25 -6.96
CA VAL A 374 14.93 16.64 -6.75
C VAL A 374 15.88 17.59 -6.01
N VAL A 375 15.94 18.86 -6.44
CA VAL A 375 16.82 19.86 -5.82
C VAL A 375 16.41 20.15 -4.39
N SER A 376 15.12 20.37 -4.12
CA SER A 376 14.63 20.61 -2.76
C SER A 376 14.88 19.41 -1.85
N THR A 377 14.63 18.19 -2.33
CA THR A 377 14.89 16.96 -1.57
C THR A 377 16.36 16.82 -1.20
N ILE A 378 17.28 17.00 -2.16
CA ILE A 378 18.72 16.91 -1.89
C ILE A 378 19.15 17.99 -0.90
N LEU A 379 18.71 19.24 -1.09
CA LEU A 379 19.06 20.35 -0.19
C LEU A 379 18.58 20.09 1.24
N LEU A 380 17.34 19.63 1.42
CA LEU A 380 16.78 19.33 2.73
C LEU A 380 17.52 18.16 3.41
N ILE A 381 17.86 17.11 2.67
CA ILE A 381 18.64 15.97 3.22
C ILE A 381 20.04 16.42 3.63
N VAL A 382 20.73 17.18 2.79
CA VAL A 382 22.09 17.65 3.10
C VAL A 382 22.07 18.61 4.29
N PHE A 383 21.12 19.55 4.29
CA PHE A 383 20.97 20.52 5.37
C PHE A 383 20.62 19.85 6.70
N GLY A 384 19.67 18.92 6.70
CA GLY A 384 19.28 18.19 7.91
C GLY A 384 20.40 17.27 8.41
N ALA A 385 21.12 16.59 7.52
CA ALA A 385 22.23 15.71 7.90
C ALA A 385 23.40 16.51 8.49
N ALA A 386 23.76 17.63 7.87
CA ALA A 386 24.80 18.51 8.40
C ALA A 386 24.39 19.09 9.77
N SER A 387 23.16 19.60 9.88
CA SER A 387 22.64 20.15 11.13
C SER A 387 22.62 19.11 12.25
N PHE A 388 22.15 17.90 11.96
CA PHE A 388 22.13 16.80 12.92
C PHE A 388 23.55 16.43 13.39
N TYR A 389 24.49 16.28 12.44
CA TYR A 389 25.88 15.96 12.75
C TYR A 389 26.51 16.98 13.71
N PHE A 390 26.42 18.28 13.40
CA PHE A 390 27.06 19.32 14.22
C PHE A 390 26.41 19.49 15.59
N LEU A 391 25.09 19.38 15.68
CA LEU A 391 24.38 19.55 16.96
C LEU A 391 24.56 18.35 17.89
N GLU A 392 24.64 17.13 17.35
CA GLU A 392 24.67 15.89 18.13
C GLU A 392 26.05 15.22 18.25
N GLN A 393 27.09 15.78 17.61
CA GLN A 393 28.45 15.21 17.61
C GLN A 393 28.97 14.87 19.02
N HIS A 394 28.61 15.67 20.02
CA HIS A 394 29.04 15.55 21.41
C HIS A 394 28.02 14.86 22.33
N ASN A 395 26.86 14.47 21.80
CA ASN A 395 25.76 13.88 22.54
C ASN A 395 25.41 12.48 21.99
N THR A 396 24.29 12.32 21.27
CA THR A 396 23.85 11.00 20.75
C THR A 396 24.85 10.35 19.81
N LEU A 397 25.69 11.14 19.11
CA LEU A 397 26.72 10.64 18.20
C LEU A 397 28.10 10.47 18.86
N LYS A 398 28.25 10.75 20.16
CA LYS A 398 29.57 10.83 20.81
C LYS A 398 30.41 9.56 20.65
N ASN A 399 29.78 8.40 20.87
CA ASN A 399 30.44 7.09 20.94
C ASN A 399 30.52 6.34 19.60
N LEU A 400 30.12 6.98 18.50
CA LEU A 400 30.12 6.37 17.18
C LEU A 400 31.39 6.71 16.40
N ASN A 401 31.82 5.83 15.50
CA ASN A 401 32.92 6.11 14.57
C ASN A 401 32.49 7.15 13.53
N LEU A 402 33.45 7.84 12.89
CA LEU A 402 33.14 8.91 11.93
C LEU A 402 32.16 8.46 10.83
N PHE A 403 32.36 7.27 10.27
CA PHE A 403 31.46 6.70 9.27
C PHE A 403 30.04 6.48 9.82
N GLU A 404 29.92 5.96 11.04
CA GLU A 404 28.63 5.73 11.70
C GLU A 404 27.94 7.05 12.05
N LYS A 405 28.69 8.09 12.46
CA LYS A 405 28.15 9.44 12.69
C LYS A 405 27.54 10.00 11.42
N LEU A 406 28.26 9.90 10.29
CA LEU A 406 27.77 10.38 9.01
C LEU A 406 26.54 9.59 8.54
N ASN A 407 26.57 8.26 8.64
CA ASN A 407 25.44 7.42 8.25
C ASN A 407 24.21 7.66 9.13
N ALA A 408 24.38 7.78 10.46
CA ALA A 408 23.30 8.10 11.38
C ALA A 408 22.71 9.48 11.06
N SER A 409 23.55 10.50 10.88
CA SER A 409 23.09 11.87 10.55
C SER A 409 22.34 11.93 9.21
N TYR A 410 22.87 11.23 8.20
CA TYR A 410 22.21 11.07 6.90
C TYR A 410 20.85 10.37 7.03
N PHE A 411 20.82 9.22 7.71
CA PHE A 411 19.59 8.44 7.90
C PHE A 411 18.53 9.27 8.63
N GLN A 412 18.92 10.01 9.66
CA GLN A 412 18.01 10.84 10.42
C GLN A 412 17.46 12.02 9.62
N SER A 413 18.28 12.63 8.78
CA SER A 413 17.75 13.63 7.85
C SER A 413 16.81 13.04 6.80
N VAL A 414 17.05 11.80 6.37
CA VAL A 414 16.17 11.10 5.42
C VAL A 414 14.83 10.77 6.07
N THR A 415 14.84 10.21 7.28
CA THR A 415 13.63 9.79 8.01
C THR A 415 12.75 10.96 8.45
N ALA A 416 13.36 12.15 8.68
CA ALA A 416 12.65 13.38 9.00
C ALA A 416 11.62 13.77 7.94
N ARG A 417 11.70 13.25 6.71
CA ARG A 417 10.66 13.45 5.67
C ARG A 417 9.51 12.45 5.82
N THR A 418 8.92 12.44 7.01
CA THR A 418 7.74 11.68 7.43
C THR A 418 7.86 10.16 7.28
N ALA A 419 9.02 9.56 7.59
CA ALA A 419 9.20 8.10 7.44
C ALA A 419 9.20 7.31 8.76
N GLY A 420 9.50 7.94 9.90
CA GLY A 420 9.28 7.35 11.24
C GLY A 420 10.24 6.25 11.69
N PHE A 421 11.30 5.94 10.95
CA PHE A 421 12.33 4.99 11.39
C PHE A 421 13.41 5.65 12.24
N ASN A 422 13.89 4.94 13.26
CA ASN A 422 14.88 5.46 14.22
C ASN A 422 16.11 4.55 14.26
N THR A 423 17.31 5.12 14.05
CA THR A 423 18.63 4.45 14.23
C THR A 423 19.40 5.00 15.43
N ILE A 424 18.83 6.03 16.07
CA ILE A 424 19.30 6.65 17.31
C ILE A 424 18.07 6.97 18.17
N ASP A 425 18.30 7.17 19.46
CA ASP A 425 17.24 7.45 20.41
C ASP A 425 16.87 8.94 20.38
N PHE A 426 15.68 9.26 19.84
CA PHE A 426 15.13 10.62 19.82
C PHE A 426 14.74 11.13 21.21
N GLY A 427 14.62 10.27 22.22
CA GLY A 427 14.44 10.71 23.60
C GLY A 427 15.69 11.40 24.19
N LEU A 428 16.84 11.23 23.56
CA LEU A 428 18.14 11.71 24.07
C LEU A 428 18.73 12.87 23.25
N ILE A 429 18.06 13.33 22.19
CA ILE A 429 18.58 14.44 21.37
C ILE A 429 18.50 15.77 22.11
N THR A 430 19.36 16.70 21.72
CA THR A 430 19.34 18.06 22.27
C THR A 430 18.13 18.84 21.79
N THR A 431 17.66 19.80 22.60
CA THR A 431 16.52 20.66 22.27
C THR A 431 16.69 21.43 20.94
N PRO A 432 17.87 21.99 20.60
CA PRO A 432 18.08 22.61 19.29
C PRO A 432 17.86 21.64 18.11
N THR A 433 18.35 20.40 18.24
CA THR A 433 18.13 19.35 17.23
C THR A 433 16.64 19.04 17.08
N ALA A 434 15.90 18.92 18.18
CA ALA A 434 14.46 18.65 18.16
C ALA A 434 13.67 19.76 17.44
N VAL A 435 13.95 21.03 17.75
CA VAL A 435 13.29 22.18 17.10
C VAL A 435 13.56 22.21 15.59
N LEU A 436 14.79 21.95 15.18
CA LEU A 436 15.15 21.87 13.76
C LEU A 436 14.43 20.70 13.07
N PHE A 437 14.36 19.54 13.73
CA PHE A 437 13.68 18.36 13.18
C PHE A 437 12.15 18.53 13.10
N PHE A 438 11.52 19.30 14.00
CA PHE A 438 10.11 19.67 13.82
C PHE A 438 9.89 20.45 12.52
N LEU A 439 10.79 21.38 12.17
CA LEU A 439 10.71 22.11 10.91
C LEU A 439 10.95 21.19 9.70
N LEU A 440 11.92 20.27 9.79
CA LEU A 440 12.17 19.31 8.73
C LEU A 440 11.01 18.32 8.52
N MET A 441 10.37 17.87 9.60
CA MET A 441 9.19 16.99 9.53
C MET A 441 7.94 17.70 9.05
N PHE A 442 7.84 19.02 9.30
CA PHE A 442 6.79 19.85 8.73
C PHE A 442 6.92 19.98 7.20
N ILE A 443 8.15 20.12 6.69
CA ILE A 443 8.46 20.08 5.26
C ILE A 443 8.58 18.62 4.81
N GLY A 444 7.43 18.01 4.55
CA GLY A 444 7.34 16.59 4.28
C GLY A 444 7.74 16.19 2.86
N ALA A 445 7.07 15.19 2.31
CA ALA A 445 7.41 14.61 1.02
C ALA A 445 6.93 15.45 -0.17
N SER A 446 7.31 15.06 -1.39
CA SER A 446 6.93 15.76 -2.61
C SER A 446 5.49 15.42 -3.06
N PRO A 447 4.88 16.22 -3.94
CA PRO A 447 3.54 15.92 -4.47
C PRO A 447 3.48 14.57 -5.17
N GLY A 448 2.37 13.86 -5.00
CA GLY A 448 2.22 12.49 -5.51
C GLY A 448 3.15 11.46 -4.87
N GLY A 449 3.82 11.79 -3.76
CA GLY A 449 4.59 10.85 -2.93
C GLY A 449 3.82 10.35 -1.72
N THR A 450 4.37 9.34 -1.06
CA THR A 450 3.74 8.59 0.04
C THR A 450 3.76 9.34 1.38
N GLY A 451 4.69 10.29 1.55
CA GLY A 451 4.82 11.06 2.78
C GLY A 451 3.87 12.27 2.92
N GLY A 452 3.62 12.66 4.17
CA GLY A 452 2.73 13.75 4.57
C GLY A 452 3.37 15.15 4.54
N GLY A 453 2.84 16.05 5.36
CA GLY A 453 3.37 17.41 5.60
C GLY A 453 3.10 18.43 4.49
N VAL A 454 3.70 19.61 4.63
CA VAL A 454 3.71 20.62 3.56
C VAL A 454 4.64 20.14 2.47
N LYS A 455 4.10 20.01 1.26
CA LYS A 455 4.85 19.45 0.13
C LYS A 455 6.08 20.31 -0.19
N THR A 456 7.17 19.64 -0.57
CA THR A 456 8.46 20.29 -0.91
C THR A 456 8.33 21.38 -1.97
N THR A 457 7.47 21.18 -2.97
CA THR A 457 7.18 22.17 -4.02
C THR A 457 6.45 23.38 -3.49
N THR A 458 5.48 23.20 -2.59
CA THR A 458 4.77 24.30 -1.92
C THR A 458 5.74 25.16 -1.13
N PHE A 459 6.62 24.52 -0.34
CA PHE A 459 7.66 25.23 0.40
C PHE A 459 8.62 25.99 -0.53
N ALA A 460 9.09 25.34 -1.59
CA ALA A 460 9.98 25.97 -2.57
C ALA A 460 9.30 27.19 -3.24
N LEU A 461 8.04 27.08 -3.63
CA LEU A 461 7.27 28.17 -4.24
C LEU A 461 7.09 29.34 -3.28
N LEU A 462 6.74 29.08 -2.02
CA LEU A 462 6.64 30.11 -0.98
C LEU A 462 7.98 30.81 -0.77
N PHE A 463 9.07 30.05 -0.70
CA PHE A 463 10.42 30.60 -0.54
C PHE A 463 10.83 31.49 -1.72
N TYR A 464 10.67 31.01 -2.96
CA TYR A 464 10.97 31.79 -4.16
C TYR A 464 10.04 33.00 -4.31
N GLY A 465 8.77 32.88 -3.92
CA GLY A 465 7.81 33.97 -3.88
C GLY A 465 8.26 35.08 -2.93
N SER A 466 8.62 34.73 -1.70
CA SER A 466 9.15 35.68 -0.70
C SER A 466 10.41 36.39 -1.19
N ILE A 467 11.35 35.68 -1.80
CA ILE A 467 12.56 36.31 -2.39
C ILE A 467 12.20 37.25 -3.53
N ALA A 468 11.25 36.88 -4.40
CA ALA A 468 10.83 37.73 -5.50
C ALA A 468 10.20 39.03 -5.01
N ILE A 469 9.37 38.96 -3.96
CA ILE A 469 8.77 40.12 -3.29
C ILE A 469 9.87 41.02 -2.70
N LEU A 470 10.83 40.44 -1.96
CA LEU A 470 11.95 41.20 -1.38
C LEU A 470 12.84 41.86 -2.44
N LYS A 471 12.99 41.23 -3.60
CA LYS A 471 13.74 41.78 -4.76
C LYS A 471 12.88 42.68 -5.66
N ASN A 472 11.65 42.98 -5.26
CA ASN A 472 10.67 43.78 -6.00
C ASN A 472 10.47 43.31 -7.46
N LYS A 473 10.57 42.00 -7.69
CA LYS A 473 10.32 41.37 -9.00
C LYS A 473 8.84 41.02 -9.09
N LYS A 474 8.14 41.58 -10.10
CA LYS A 474 6.71 41.33 -10.35
C LYS A 474 6.34 39.84 -10.58
N LYS A 475 7.31 38.95 -10.80
CA LYS A 475 7.10 37.52 -11.07
C LYS A 475 8.21 36.69 -10.43
N SER A 476 7.86 35.56 -9.80
CA SER A 476 8.86 34.58 -9.35
C SER A 476 9.35 33.78 -10.57
N THR A 477 10.67 33.65 -10.71
CA THR A 477 11.32 32.94 -11.81
C THR A 477 12.24 31.89 -11.23
N TYR A 478 12.08 30.62 -11.62
CA TYR A 478 13.06 29.58 -11.35
C TYR A 478 13.91 29.32 -12.60
N THR A 479 15.18 29.70 -12.52
CA THR A 479 16.26 29.52 -13.52
C THR A 479 16.02 30.23 -14.87
N THR A 480 14.89 29.98 -15.55
CA THR A 480 14.43 30.66 -16.79
C THR A 480 12.92 30.52 -17.04
N GLU A 481 12.22 29.66 -16.29
CA GLU A 481 10.80 29.37 -16.48
C GLU A 481 9.93 30.13 -15.48
N ARG A 482 8.78 30.60 -15.95
CA ARG A 482 7.86 31.48 -15.22
C ARG A 482 6.82 30.64 -14.50
N PHE A 483 6.63 30.87 -13.21
CA PHE A 483 5.45 30.35 -12.52
C PHE A 483 4.23 31.15 -12.96
N GLN A 484 3.19 30.46 -13.45
CA GLN A 484 1.89 31.08 -13.69
C GLN A 484 1.13 31.16 -12.36
N THR A 485 0.83 32.37 -11.90
CA THR A 485 -0.22 32.59 -10.90
C THR A 485 -1.57 32.36 -11.58
N LYS A 486 -2.35 31.38 -11.09
CA LYS A 486 -3.79 31.34 -11.37
C LYS A 486 -4.51 32.37 -10.52
#